data_AF-A0A1W6JYF9-F1
#
_entry.id   AF-A0A1W6JYF9-F1
#
_cell.length_a   1.000
_cell.length_b   1.000
_cell.length_c   1.000
_cell.angle_alpha   90.00
_cell.angle_beta   90.00
_cell.angle_gamma   90.00
#
_symmetry.space_group_name_H-M   'P 1'
#
loop_
_entity.id
_entity.type
_entity.pdbx_description
1 polymer ?
#
loop_
_entity_poly.entity_id
_entity_poly.type
_entity_poly.pdbx_seq_one_letter_code
_entity_poly.pdbx_strand_id
1 'polypeptide(L)'
;MAKGILMLFKLKLKGKDIFPSKITAELAYKKNLVLIIKSNGGRALYVDFISSDSQLGSYKVPPFLEGKLFYYEILEIPEEYSMYIKCIAGEVEKKVFPLFKNKKLSCNNEITVVIENEG
;
A
#
# COMPACT_ATOMS: atom_id res chain seq x y z
N MET A 1 2.87 -14.80 30.52
CA MET A 1 3.02 -14.68 29.05
C MET A 1 1.76 -14.04 28.52
N ALA A 2 1.80 -12.74 28.18
CA ALA A 2 0.64 -12.03 27.67
C ALA A 2 0.34 -12.53 26.24
N LYS A 3 -0.84 -13.13 26.05
CA LYS A 3 -1.42 -13.38 24.72
C LYS A 3 -1.56 -12.03 24.03
N GLY A 4 -0.70 -11.76 23.04
CA GLY A 4 -0.84 -10.58 22.19
C GLY A 4 -2.22 -10.57 21.56
N ILE A 5 -2.93 -9.45 21.70
CA ILE A 5 -4.24 -9.23 21.08
C ILE A 5 -4.01 -9.21 19.58
N LEU A 6 -4.41 -10.27 18.88
CA LEU A 6 -4.46 -10.29 17.42
C LEU A 6 -5.61 -9.36 16.98
N MET A 7 -5.30 -8.13 16.55
CA MET A 7 -6.32 -7.27 15.93
C MET A 7 -6.50 -7.68 14.48
N LEU A 8 -7.74 -8.04 14.11
CA LEU A 8 -8.11 -8.41 12.76
C LEU A 8 -8.70 -7.19 12.03
N PHE A 9 -8.02 -6.73 10.99
CA PHE A 9 -8.52 -5.64 10.13
C PHE A 9 -9.07 -6.22 8.86
N LYS A 10 -10.31 -5.86 8.53
CA LYS A 10 -10.93 -6.24 7.27
C LYS A 10 -10.81 -5.08 6.29
N LEU A 11 -9.94 -5.21 5.29
CA LEU A 11 -9.77 -4.20 4.24
C LEU A 11 -10.25 -4.77 2.90
N LYS A 12 -11.12 -4.01 2.22
CA LYS A 12 -11.49 -4.32 0.84
C LYS A 12 -10.42 -3.75 -0.09
N LEU A 13 -9.81 -4.60 -0.92
CA LEU A 13 -8.99 -4.11 -2.03
C LEU A 13 -9.91 -3.59 -3.14
N LYS A 14 -10.46 -2.38 -2.96
CA LYS A 14 -11.00 -1.60 -4.06
C LYS A 14 -9.95 -0.58 -4.47
N GLY A 15 -8.83 -1.08 -4.95
CA GLY A 15 -7.79 -0.23 -5.46
C GLY A 15 -8.19 0.37 -6.80
N LYS A 16 -7.99 1.67 -6.96
CA LYS A 16 -8.08 2.30 -8.29
C LYS A 16 -6.73 2.14 -8.97
N ASP A 17 -6.70 1.50 -10.14
CA ASP A 17 -5.52 1.47 -10.99
C ASP A 17 -5.34 2.84 -11.68
N ILE A 18 -4.27 3.55 -11.33
CA ILE A 18 -4.01 4.92 -11.76
C ILE A 18 -2.58 4.99 -12.32
N PHE A 19 -2.46 5.52 -13.54
CA PHE A 19 -1.16 5.92 -14.06
C PHE A 19 -0.60 7.10 -13.27
N PRO A 20 0.70 7.13 -12.93
CA PRO A 20 1.29 8.25 -12.22
C PRO A 20 1.02 9.63 -12.86
N SER A 21 1.01 9.70 -14.19
CA SER A 21 0.71 10.92 -14.95
C SER A 21 -0.75 11.36 -14.90
N LYS A 22 -1.67 10.49 -14.45
CA LYS A 22 -3.10 10.77 -14.31
C LYS A 22 -3.51 11.08 -12.86
N ILE A 23 -2.55 11.26 -11.96
CA ILE A 23 -2.85 11.70 -10.58
C ILE A 23 -3.43 13.12 -10.67
N THR A 24 -4.73 13.23 -10.37
CA THR A 24 -5.43 14.51 -10.31
C THR A 24 -4.96 15.30 -9.09
N ALA A 25 -5.21 16.62 -9.10
CA ALA A 25 -4.92 17.47 -7.94
C ALA A 25 -5.58 16.92 -6.66
N GLU A 26 -6.83 16.47 -6.74
CA GLU A 26 -7.55 15.85 -5.62
C GLU A 26 -6.83 14.61 -5.08
N LEU A 27 -6.39 13.70 -5.96
CA LEU A 27 -5.64 12.51 -5.56
C LEU A 27 -4.26 12.85 -5.00
N ALA A 28 -3.62 13.89 -5.52
CA ALA A 28 -2.29 14.31 -5.08
C ALA A 28 -2.27 14.71 -3.59
N TYR A 29 -3.36 15.26 -3.06
CA TYR A 29 -3.46 15.64 -1.64
C TYR A 29 -3.81 14.48 -0.70
N LYS A 30 -4.17 13.30 -1.24
CA LYS A 30 -4.54 12.15 -0.40
C LYS A 30 -3.35 11.63 0.41
N LYS A 31 -3.69 11.17 1.61
CA LYS A 31 -2.80 10.63 2.64
C LYS A 31 -3.30 9.27 3.11
N ASN A 32 -2.52 8.60 3.97
CA ASN A 32 -2.87 7.30 4.55
C ASN A 32 -3.18 6.27 3.45
N LEU A 33 -2.26 6.12 2.50
CA LEU A 33 -2.42 5.25 1.34
C LEU A 33 -1.46 4.07 1.40
N VAL A 34 -1.92 2.89 1.00
CA VAL A 34 -1.03 1.81 0.57
C VAL A 34 -1.01 1.79 -0.95
N LEU A 35 0.19 1.76 -1.52
CA LEU A 35 0.41 1.75 -2.96
C LEU A 35 0.91 0.38 -3.37
N ILE A 36 0.17 -0.33 -4.21
CA ILE A 36 0.67 -1.50 -4.92
C ILE A 36 1.09 -1.03 -6.31
N ILE A 37 2.39 -1.03 -6.58
CA ILE A 37 2.93 -0.65 -7.87
C ILE A 37 2.87 -1.86 -8.78
N LYS A 38 2.11 -1.79 -9.88
CA LYS A 38 1.92 -2.88 -10.84
C LYS A 38 2.53 -2.56 -12.20
N SER A 39 2.99 -3.60 -12.88
CA SER A 39 3.34 -3.53 -14.30
C SER A 39 2.08 -3.46 -15.19
N ASN A 40 2.26 -3.13 -16.47
CA ASN A 40 1.19 -3.11 -17.47
C ASN A 40 0.48 -4.47 -17.66
N GLY A 41 1.07 -5.58 -17.20
CA GLY A 41 0.43 -6.90 -17.18
C GLY A 41 -0.25 -7.27 -15.86
N GLY A 42 -0.46 -6.32 -14.94
CA GLY A 42 -1.11 -6.53 -13.64
C GLY A 42 -0.23 -7.16 -12.56
N ARG A 43 0.99 -7.61 -12.88
CA ARG A 43 1.93 -8.16 -11.90
C ARG A 43 2.38 -7.07 -10.91
N ALA A 44 2.22 -7.34 -9.62
CA ALA A 44 2.76 -6.49 -8.56
C ALA A 44 4.30 -6.45 -8.62
N LEU A 45 4.85 -5.25 -8.68
CA LEU A 45 6.28 -4.98 -8.71
C LEU A 45 6.80 -4.66 -7.32
N TYR A 46 6.07 -3.84 -6.57
CA TYR A 46 6.49 -3.32 -5.28
C TYR A 46 5.28 -2.85 -4.47
N VAL A 47 5.39 -2.85 -3.14
CA VAL A 47 4.38 -2.27 -2.24
C VAL A 47 5.05 -1.19 -1.39
N ASP A 48 4.39 -0.05 -1.27
CA ASP A 48 4.82 1.03 -0.40
C ASP A 48 3.62 1.70 0.28
N PHE A 49 3.87 2.71 1.10
CA PHE A 49 2.82 3.47 1.77
C PHE A 49 3.11 4.97 1.82
N ILE A 50 2.05 5.74 1.99
CA ILE A 50 2.07 7.18 2.28
C ILE A 50 1.38 7.35 3.63
N SER A 51 2.15 7.73 4.64
CA SER A 51 1.65 8.05 5.99
C SER A 51 0.94 9.41 6.06
N SER A 52 0.36 9.72 7.22
CA SER A 52 -0.43 10.95 7.48
C SER A 52 0.39 12.26 7.40
N ASP A 53 1.71 12.17 7.44
CA ASP A 53 2.66 13.27 7.33
C ASP A 53 3.05 13.61 5.88
N SER A 54 2.68 12.77 4.91
CA SER A 54 2.97 12.97 3.49
C SER A 54 1.72 12.84 2.63
N GLN A 55 1.85 13.14 1.34
CA GLN A 55 0.78 13.12 0.35
C GLN A 55 1.24 12.45 -0.94
N LEU A 56 0.30 11.88 -1.70
CA LEU A 56 0.58 11.17 -2.94
C LEU A 56 1.34 12.02 -3.97
N GLY A 57 1.05 13.31 -4.08
CA GLY A 57 1.74 14.20 -5.02
C GLY A 57 3.23 14.39 -4.71
N SER A 58 3.65 14.10 -3.47
CA SER A 58 5.05 14.16 -3.04
C SER A 58 5.73 12.79 -3.04
N TYR A 59 5.00 11.72 -3.37
CA TYR A 59 5.55 10.37 -3.38
C TYR A 59 6.60 10.21 -4.47
N LYS A 60 7.79 9.77 -4.06
CA LYS A 60 8.89 9.45 -4.97
C LYS A 60 8.96 7.95 -5.16
N VAL A 61 8.87 7.52 -6.40
CA VAL A 61 9.04 6.10 -6.72
C VAL A 61 10.46 5.63 -6.36
N PRO A 62 10.62 4.37 -5.97
CA PRO A 62 11.94 3.81 -5.76
C PRO A 62 12.81 3.91 -7.03
N PRO A 63 14.12 4.18 -6.91
CA PRO A 63 15.00 4.39 -8.07
C PRO A 63 15.00 3.25 -9.09
N PHE A 64 14.81 2.01 -8.65
CA PHE A 64 14.76 0.85 -9.55
C PHE A 64 13.51 0.78 -10.44
N LEU A 65 12.49 1.60 -10.16
CA LEU A 65 11.29 1.75 -10.97
C LEU A 65 11.28 3.04 -11.79
N GLU A 66 12.27 3.92 -11.62
CA GLU A 66 12.36 5.14 -12.42
C GLU A 66 12.47 4.82 -13.91
N GLY A 67 11.73 5.56 -14.74
CA GLY A 67 11.66 5.34 -16.18
C GLY A 67 10.93 4.07 -16.63
N LYS A 68 10.35 3.28 -15.70
CA LYS A 68 9.52 2.12 -16.04
C LYS A 68 8.05 2.54 -16.19
N LEU A 69 7.32 1.82 -17.04
CA LEU A 69 5.87 1.95 -17.13
C LEU A 69 5.20 1.09 -16.06
N PHE A 70 4.50 1.75 -15.14
CA PHE A 70 3.76 1.12 -14.06
C PHE A 70 2.50 1.91 -13.70
N TYR A 71 1.67 1.29 -12.87
CA TYR A 71 0.41 1.81 -12.36
C TYR A 71 0.41 1.69 -10.84
N TYR A 72 -0.31 2.57 -10.18
CA TYR A 72 -0.63 2.43 -8.78
C TYR A 72 -2.00 1.80 -8.65
N GLU A 73 -2.10 0.70 -7.93
CA GLU A 73 -3.34 0.34 -7.26
C GLU A 73 -3.31 0.98 -5.87
N ILE A 74 -4.23 1.90 -5.62
CA ILE A 74 -4.23 2.73 -4.39
C ILE A 74 -5.29 2.22 -3.41
N LEU A 75 -4.86 1.89 -2.20
CA LEU A 75 -5.74 1.52 -1.09
C LEU A 75 -5.78 2.65 -0.08
N GLU A 76 -6.97 3.16 0.18
CA GLU A 76 -7.20 4.19 1.19
C GLU A 76 -7.35 3.53 2.57
N ILE A 77 -6.50 3.93 3.51
CA ILE A 77 -6.54 3.45 4.88
C ILE A 77 -7.27 4.48 5.74
N PRO A 78 -8.33 4.09 6.47
CA PRO A 78 -9.00 4.95 7.42
C PRO A 78 -8.01 5.58 8.42
N GLU A 79 -8.26 6.82 8.82
CA GLU A 79 -7.36 7.57 9.70
C GLU A 79 -7.15 6.88 11.06
N GLU A 80 -8.19 6.23 11.57
CA GLU A 80 -8.15 5.37 12.77
C GLU A 80 -7.12 4.24 12.70
N TYR A 81 -6.74 3.79 11.50
CA TYR A 81 -5.75 2.74 11.26
C TYR A 81 -4.43 3.27 10.70
N SER A 82 -4.27 4.59 10.57
CA SER A 82 -3.06 5.22 10.04
C SER A 82 -1.80 4.83 10.81
N MET A 83 -1.90 4.62 12.13
CA MET A 83 -0.76 4.18 12.96
C MET A 83 -0.24 2.79 12.59
N TYR A 84 -1.08 1.96 11.96
CA TYR A 84 -0.74 0.62 11.52
C TYR A 84 -0.36 0.54 10.04
N ILE A 85 -0.28 1.66 9.32
CA ILE A 85 -0.15 1.66 7.86
C ILE A 85 1.05 0.86 7.33
N LYS A 86 2.19 0.90 8.04
CA LYS A 86 3.38 0.10 7.72
C LYS A 86 3.08 -1.39 7.77
N CYS A 87 2.37 -1.81 8.81
CA CYS A 87 2.00 -3.20 9.00
C CYS A 87 0.96 -3.63 7.96
N ILE A 88 -0.02 -2.78 7.69
CA ILE A 88 -1.02 -3.02 6.65
C ILE A 88 -0.34 -3.20 5.29
N ALA A 89 0.58 -2.30 4.92
CA ALA A 89 1.36 -2.42 3.71
C ALA A 89 2.21 -3.71 3.67
N GLY A 90 2.79 -4.12 4.80
CA GLY A 90 3.53 -5.39 4.91
C GLY A 90 2.65 -6.62 4.71
N GLU A 91 1.43 -6.64 5.25
CA GLU A 91 0.47 -7.72 5.01
C GLU A 91 -0.03 -7.74 3.56
N VAL A 92 -0.26 -6.55 2.96
CA VAL A 92 -0.56 -6.42 1.52
C VAL A 92 0.59 -6.98 0.69
N GLU A 93 1.84 -6.63 1.00
CA GLU A 93 3.04 -7.15 0.32
C GLU A 93 3.09 -8.68 0.33
N LYS A 94 2.86 -9.29 1.50
CA LYS A 94 2.83 -10.75 1.63
C LYS A 94 1.75 -11.40 0.76
N LYS A 95 0.62 -10.72 0.57
CA LYS A 95 -0.51 -11.25 -0.19
C LYS A 95 -0.36 -11.08 -1.71
N VAL A 96 0.18 -9.95 -2.17
CA VAL A 96 0.31 -9.66 -3.60
C VAL A 96 1.61 -10.21 -4.21
N PHE A 97 2.53 -10.71 -3.38
CA PHE A 97 3.80 -11.33 -3.76
C PHE A 97 4.57 -10.51 -4.82
N PRO A 98 4.97 -9.27 -4.51
CA PRO A 98 5.61 -8.42 -5.49
C PRO A 98 7.01 -8.93 -5.86
N LEU A 99 7.49 -8.51 -7.04
CA LEU A 99 8.83 -8.83 -7.51
C LEU A 99 9.94 -8.30 -6.58
N PHE A 100 9.74 -7.12 -6.01
CA PHE A 100 10.69 -6.48 -5.11
C PHE A 100 10.05 -6.28 -3.74
N LYS A 101 10.79 -6.61 -2.68
CA LYS A 101 10.34 -6.42 -1.30
C LYS A 101 10.82 -5.10 -0.72
N ASN A 102 9.92 -4.42 -0.03
CA ASN A 102 10.17 -3.22 0.74
C ASN A 102 10.55 -3.59 2.17
N LYS A 103 11.85 -3.49 2.48
CA LYS A 103 12.40 -3.81 3.81
C LYS A 103 11.90 -2.89 4.93
N LYS A 104 11.23 -1.78 4.60
CA LYS A 104 10.71 -0.80 5.57
C LYS A 104 9.31 -1.16 6.10
N LEU A 105 8.68 -2.21 5.60
CA LEU A 105 7.31 -2.63 5.97
C LEU A 105 7.26 -3.61 7.15
N SER A 106 8.30 -3.64 7.99
CA SER A 106 8.36 -4.55 9.14
C SER A 106 7.33 -4.18 10.21
N CYS A 107 6.69 -5.19 10.78
CA CYS A 107 5.73 -5.06 11.87
C CYS A 107 5.94 -6.19 12.88
N ASN A 108 5.77 -5.90 14.17
CA ASN A 108 6.00 -6.84 15.27
C ASN A 108 4.84 -7.86 15.46
N ASN A 109 4.21 -8.32 14.37
CA ASN A 109 3.13 -9.30 14.37
C ASN A 109 1.90 -8.95 15.24
N GLU A 110 1.61 -7.66 15.43
CA GLU A 110 0.51 -7.22 16.30
C GLU A 110 -0.87 -7.27 15.62
N ILE A 111 -0.91 -7.31 14.28
CA ILE A 111 -2.17 -7.24 13.51
C ILE A 111 -2.22 -8.29 12.40
N THR A 112 -3.44 -8.73 12.07
CA THR A 112 -3.72 -9.57 10.90
C THR A 112 -4.68 -8.82 9.99
N VAL A 113 -4.30 -8.63 8.72
CA VAL A 113 -5.13 -7.91 7.76
C VAL A 113 -5.77 -8.92 6.81
N VAL A 114 -7.08 -9.09 6.94
CA VAL A 114 -7.88 -9.87 6.01
C VAL A 114 -8.25 -8.98 4.84
N ILE A 115 -7.65 -9.30 3.72
CA ILE A 115 -7.89 -8.65 2.45
C ILE A 115 -8.95 -9.45 1.69
N GLU A 116 -10.08 -8.84 1.34
CA GLU A 116 -11.04 -9.45 0.41
C GLU A 116 -10.83 -8.90 -1.01
N ASN A 117 -10.62 -9.81 -1.97
CA ASN A 117 -10.70 -9.49 -3.39
C ASN A 117 -12.17 -9.64 -3.80
N GLU A 118 -12.83 -8.57 -4.23
CA GLU A 118 -14.06 -8.73 -5.02
C GLU A 118 -13.61 -9.11 -6.44
N GLY A 119 -13.89 -10.36 -6.82
CA GLY A 119 -13.65 -10.90 -8.16
C GLY A 119 -14.62 -10.37 -9.19
#